data_AF-A0A2D6E6W3-F1
#
_entry.id   AF-A0A2D6E6W3-F1
#
_cell.length_a   1.000
_cell.length_b   1.000
_cell.length_c   1.000
_cell.angle_alpha   90.00
_cell.angle_beta   90.00
_cell.angle_gamma   90.00
#
_symmetry.space_group_name_H-M   'P 1'
#
loop_
_entity.id
_entity.type
_entity.pdbx_description
1 polymer ?
#
loop_
_entity_poly.entity_id
_entity_poly.type
_entity_poly.pdbx_seq_one_letter_code
_entity_poly.pdbx_strand_id
1 'polypeptide(L)'
;MARNRVIYQSQAVYAGPDKTKKGDEGWRVETGNHAPVQLKRIQSANYSFDIARTDVNQFGELAAIDRVVLESPTVSFDTSWYACNWYNEDKLGLLINTGTVEMANLSGILGDILTANADERNYYVRIVPEGTDAVGHDTGATDDTNNVTVGIGNGFLSNYTIEGAVGGFPTASTTVEALNIEFFDKISGNAPWVFASDGSKSTGQAANAEGATHTFQLGAATSSGLSTSAVSAIKPGNITLTLPSGQGGADLSGEGSVAIQSFNCSFDLAREPLNKLGSRFAFAREITFPVTATVSCDALVSEFVTGSLADIIDNNEDQQLVVRLDSDGVASTEHMAIIMKKAKLDSQTFSQGIGDNQTVTLNWSAQIGSKTQSGIGLFLSGDSV
;
A
#
# COMPACT_ATOMS: atom_id res chain seq x y z
N MET A 1 40.72 -7.58 3.52
CA MET A 1 41.15 -6.35 2.81
C MET A 1 40.23 -5.23 3.22
N ALA A 2 40.79 -4.09 3.68
CA ALA A 2 40.01 -2.92 4.07
C ALA A 2 39.42 -2.24 2.82
N ARG A 3 38.12 -1.97 2.83
CA ARG A 3 37.35 -1.49 1.68
C ARG A 3 37.66 0.00 1.42
N ASN A 4 37.98 0.35 0.16
CA ASN A 4 38.39 1.70 -0.24
C ASN A 4 37.23 2.57 -0.81
N ARG A 5 36.01 2.05 -0.87
CA ARG A 5 34.80 2.79 -1.28
C ARG A 5 33.54 2.08 -0.78
N VAL A 6 32.60 2.82 -0.20
CA VAL A 6 31.24 2.35 0.10
C VAL A 6 30.43 2.50 -1.18
N ILE A 7 29.96 1.40 -1.75
CA ILE A 7 29.03 1.37 -2.89
C ILE A 7 27.65 0.95 -2.35
N TYR A 8 26.56 1.44 -2.94
CA TYR A 8 25.23 1.01 -2.56
C TYR A 8 25.06 -0.50 -2.85
N GLN A 9 24.42 -1.22 -1.93
CA GLN A 9 24.05 -2.61 -2.13
C GLN A 9 22.73 -2.67 -2.90
N SER A 10 22.64 -3.54 -3.92
CA SER A 10 21.39 -3.73 -4.66
C SER A 10 20.39 -4.49 -3.77
N GLN A 11 19.14 -4.02 -3.76
CA GLN A 11 18.08 -4.57 -2.91
C GLN A 11 16.83 -4.89 -3.74
N ALA A 12 16.10 -5.91 -3.32
CA ALA A 12 14.81 -6.29 -3.89
C ALA A 12 13.79 -6.54 -2.78
N VAL A 13 12.57 -6.03 -2.94
CA VAL A 13 11.50 -6.21 -1.95
C VAL A 13 10.48 -7.21 -2.47
N TYR A 14 9.95 -8.01 -1.55
CA TYR A 14 8.96 -9.04 -1.81
C TYR A 14 7.80 -8.89 -0.82
N ALA A 15 6.60 -9.19 -1.30
CA ALA A 15 5.40 -9.30 -0.49
C ALA A 15 4.98 -10.78 -0.40
N GLY A 16 4.67 -11.23 0.81
CA GLY A 16 4.15 -12.56 1.08
C GLY A 16 2.71 -12.74 0.59
N PRO A 17 2.27 -13.99 0.41
CA PRO A 17 0.90 -14.31 0.00
C PRO A 17 -0.11 -13.89 1.08
N ASP A 18 -1.39 -13.87 0.69
CA ASP A 18 -2.49 -13.75 1.63
C ASP A 18 -2.47 -14.88 2.63
N LYS A 19 -2.56 -14.54 3.92
CA LYS A 19 -2.76 -15.51 4.99
C LYS A 19 -4.22 -15.97 5.02
N THR A 20 -4.69 -16.57 3.93
CA THR A 20 -6.04 -17.13 3.86
C THR A 20 -6.23 -18.15 4.98
N LYS A 21 -7.38 -18.07 5.68
CA LYS A 21 -7.89 -18.91 6.78
C LYS A 21 -6.88 -19.83 7.49
N LYS A 22 -6.78 -19.69 8.81
CA LYS A 22 -6.07 -20.61 9.73
C LYS A 22 -6.40 -22.09 9.43
N GLY A 23 -5.52 -22.78 8.69
CA GLY A 23 -5.72 -24.18 8.28
C GLY A 23 -5.30 -24.51 6.85
N ASP A 24 -5.22 -23.53 5.94
CA ASP A 24 -4.72 -23.74 4.57
C ASP A 24 -3.19 -23.74 4.50
N GLU A 25 -2.61 -24.47 3.53
CA GLU A 25 -1.15 -24.63 3.38
C GLU A 25 -0.42 -23.28 3.20
N GLY A 26 -1.05 -22.31 2.51
CA GLY A 26 -0.53 -20.95 2.31
C GLY A 26 -0.50 -20.06 3.56
N TRP A 27 -1.22 -20.43 4.62
CA TRP A 27 -1.12 -19.76 5.94
C TRP A 27 0.20 -20.12 6.65
N ARG A 28 0.85 -21.22 6.25
CA ARG A 28 1.97 -21.82 6.98
C ARG A 28 3.27 -21.84 6.18
N VAL A 29 3.20 -21.97 4.85
CA VAL A 29 4.36 -22.24 3.99
C VAL A 29 4.38 -21.23 2.84
N GLU A 30 5.38 -20.34 2.84
CA GLU A 30 5.62 -19.36 1.78
C GLU A 30 6.67 -19.89 0.79
N THR A 31 6.39 -21.07 0.21
CA THR A 31 7.23 -21.70 -0.82
C THR A 31 6.36 -22.20 -1.98
N GLY A 32 6.99 -22.50 -3.13
CA GLY A 32 6.28 -22.95 -4.33
C GLY A 32 5.27 -21.92 -4.85
N ASN A 33 4.00 -22.33 -4.99
CA ASN A 33 2.93 -21.46 -5.50
C ASN A 33 2.52 -20.32 -4.53
N HIS A 34 3.00 -20.36 -3.28
CA HIS A 34 2.76 -19.33 -2.26
C HIS A 34 4.06 -18.60 -1.88
N ALA A 35 5.09 -18.66 -2.72
CA ALA A 35 6.35 -17.96 -2.48
C ALA A 35 6.14 -16.43 -2.49
N PRO A 36 6.89 -15.67 -1.66
CA PRO A 36 6.83 -14.22 -1.69
C PRO A 36 7.18 -13.68 -3.08
N VAL A 37 6.36 -12.76 -3.55
CA VAL A 37 6.41 -12.22 -4.91
C VAL A 37 7.13 -10.88 -4.90
N GLN A 38 8.02 -10.66 -5.86
CA GLN A 38 8.79 -9.43 -5.96
C GLN A 38 7.87 -8.24 -6.30
N LEU A 39 7.95 -7.18 -5.51
CA LEU A 39 7.29 -5.89 -5.81
C LEU A 39 8.06 -5.15 -6.91
N LYS A 40 7.33 -4.47 -7.79
CA LYS A 40 7.88 -3.85 -9.00
C LYS A 40 8.22 -2.36 -8.76
N ARG A 41 9.31 -1.88 -9.37
CA ARG A 41 9.65 -0.43 -9.54
C ARG A 41 9.67 0.39 -8.25
N ILE A 42 10.16 -0.22 -7.19
CA ILE A 42 10.30 0.43 -5.89
C ILE A 42 11.38 1.51 -5.94
N GLN A 43 11.06 2.69 -5.42
CA GLN A 43 11.95 3.84 -5.32
C GLN A 43 12.55 3.98 -3.92
N SER A 44 11.80 3.57 -2.90
CA SER A 44 12.29 3.55 -1.52
C SER A 44 11.65 2.43 -0.73
N ALA A 45 12.42 1.88 0.21
CA ALA A 45 11.98 0.89 1.18
C ALA A 45 12.69 1.20 2.50
N ASN A 46 11.97 1.80 3.44
CA ASN A 46 12.46 2.14 4.76
C ASN A 46 11.86 1.16 5.77
N TYR A 47 12.68 0.68 6.71
CA TYR A 47 12.21 -0.15 7.80
C TYR A 47 12.82 0.36 9.11
N SER A 48 12.01 0.42 10.16
CA SER A 48 12.44 0.84 11.48
C SER A 48 11.80 -0.02 12.56
N PHE A 49 12.44 -0.12 13.72
CA PHE A 49 11.84 -0.75 14.89
C PHE A 49 12.14 0.10 16.13
N ASP A 50 11.14 0.25 16.98
CA ASP A 50 11.28 0.91 18.28
C ASP A 50 10.94 -0.07 19.41
N ILE A 51 11.70 0.02 20.51
CA ILE A 51 11.53 -0.82 21.69
C ILE A 51 11.42 0.11 22.90
N ALA A 52 10.19 0.40 23.30
CA ALA A 52 9.91 1.08 24.54
C ALA A 52 10.24 0.18 25.75
N ARG A 53 11.03 0.72 26.68
CA ARG A 53 11.40 0.06 27.94
C ARG A 53 10.94 0.92 29.09
N THR A 54 10.32 0.29 30.08
CA THR A 54 9.95 0.92 31.34
C THR A 54 10.93 0.52 32.43
N ASP A 55 11.46 1.53 33.12
CA ASP A 55 12.39 1.38 34.21
C ASP A 55 11.65 0.91 35.48
N VAL A 56 12.14 -0.18 36.07
CA VAL A 56 11.68 -0.69 37.38
C VAL A 56 12.60 -0.09 38.45
N ASN A 57 12.03 0.84 39.23
CA ASN A 57 12.75 1.52 40.31
C ASN A 57 12.35 0.97 41.68
N GLN A 58 13.31 0.88 42.60
CA GLN A 58 13.08 0.51 43.99
C GLN A 58 13.38 1.67 44.92
N PHE A 59 12.60 1.79 45.99
CA PHE A 59 12.85 2.76 47.04
C PHE A 59 14.19 2.48 47.73
N GLY A 60 15.09 3.47 47.70
CA GLY A 60 16.43 3.37 48.30
C GLY A 60 17.57 3.24 47.29
N GLU A 61 17.28 3.01 46.00
CA GLU A 61 18.27 3.06 44.93
C GLU A 61 17.95 4.18 43.93
N LEU A 62 19.00 4.90 43.49
CA LEU A 62 18.85 6.01 42.55
C LEU A 62 18.84 5.56 41.09
N ALA A 63 19.30 4.34 40.83
CA ALA A 63 19.30 3.72 39.51
C ALA A 63 18.12 2.75 39.38
N ALA A 64 17.60 2.59 38.17
CA ALA A 64 16.65 1.55 37.88
C ALA A 64 17.30 0.18 38.09
N ILE A 65 16.61 -0.72 38.80
CA ILE A 65 17.04 -2.10 39.03
C ILE A 65 16.98 -2.88 37.72
N ASP A 66 15.94 -2.64 36.93
CA ASP A 66 15.71 -3.35 35.68
C ASP A 66 14.99 -2.45 34.67
N ARG A 67 15.07 -2.79 33.39
CA ARG A 67 14.34 -2.16 32.29
C ARG A 67 13.55 -3.21 31.55
N VAL A 68 12.25 -3.28 31.82
CA VAL A 68 11.37 -4.30 31.25
C VAL A 68 10.59 -3.71 30.09
N VAL A 69 10.45 -4.49 29.01
CA VAL A 69 9.56 -4.16 27.88
C VAL A 69 8.16 -4.63 28.25
N LEU A 70 7.21 -3.72 28.43
CA LEU A 70 5.82 -4.03 28.82
C LEU A 70 4.85 -4.03 27.64
N GLU A 71 5.21 -3.38 26.53
CA GLU A 71 4.41 -3.32 25.29
C GLU A 71 5.14 -4.01 24.12
N SER A 72 4.39 -4.40 23.09
CA SER A 72 5.00 -4.97 21.87
C SER A 72 5.83 -3.91 21.16
N PRO A 73 7.04 -4.24 20.66
CA PRO A 73 7.79 -3.32 19.82
C PRO A 73 7.00 -2.98 18.56
N THR A 74 7.17 -1.77 18.07
CA THR A 74 6.54 -1.33 16.82
C THR A 74 7.57 -1.42 15.71
N VAL A 75 7.24 -2.15 14.63
CA VAL A 75 8.04 -2.17 13.40
C VAL A 75 7.28 -1.39 12.34
N SER A 76 7.92 -0.41 11.71
CA SER A 76 7.35 0.29 10.55
C SER A 76 8.07 -0.14 9.28
N PHE A 77 7.31 -0.24 8.19
CA PHE A 77 7.83 -0.48 6.85
C PHE A 77 7.14 0.44 5.86
N ASP A 78 7.92 1.32 5.25
CA ASP A 78 7.43 2.34 4.33
C ASP A 78 8.01 2.07 2.95
N THR A 79 7.15 1.93 1.95
CA THR A 79 7.57 1.71 0.56
C THR A 79 6.90 2.65 -0.41
N SER A 80 7.65 3.04 -1.44
CA SER A 80 7.13 3.81 -2.58
C SER A 80 7.56 3.20 -3.91
N TRP A 81 6.69 3.26 -4.91
CA TRP A 81 6.96 2.76 -6.27
C TRP A 81 6.32 3.65 -7.34
N TYR A 82 6.81 3.54 -8.57
CA TYR A 82 6.13 4.15 -9.71
C TYR A 82 4.87 3.35 -10.06
N ALA A 83 3.74 4.04 -10.21
CA ALA A 83 2.47 3.43 -10.58
C ALA A 83 2.45 3.09 -12.07
N CYS A 84 2.19 1.82 -12.38
CA CYS A 84 2.42 1.27 -13.71
C CYS A 84 1.33 0.30 -14.15
N ASN A 85 0.91 -0.53 -13.20
CA ASN A 85 -0.26 -1.39 -13.22
C ASN A 85 -0.64 -1.60 -11.75
N TRP A 86 -1.83 -2.13 -11.49
CA TRP A 86 -2.27 -2.42 -10.12
C TRP A 86 -1.61 -3.65 -9.50
N TYR A 87 -0.46 -4.10 -10.03
CA TYR A 87 0.18 -5.33 -9.59
C TYR A 87 0.66 -5.23 -8.14
N ASN A 88 1.32 -4.12 -7.78
CA ASN A 88 1.84 -3.98 -6.43
C ASN A 88 0.69 -3.87 -5.44
N GLU A 89 -0.36 -3.11 -5.78
CA GLU A 89 -1.57 -2.94 -4.98
C GLU A 89 -2.31 -4.27 -4.76
N ASP A 90 -2.43 -5.10 -5.80
CA ASP A 90 -2.96 -6.46 -5.72
C ASP A 90 -2.11 -7.35 -4.79
N LYS A 91 -0.77 -7.32 -4.93
CA LYS A 91 0.14 -8.10 -4.05
C LYS A 91 0.21 -7.57 -2.62
N LEU A 92 -0.20 -6.33 -2.39
CA LEU A 92 -0.36 -5.73 -1.06
C LEU A 92 -1.71 -6.06 -0.41
N GLY A 93 -2.67 -6.62 -1.17
CA GLY A 93 -3.99 -7.01 -0.69
C GLY A 93 -5.09 -5.99 -0.92
N LEU A 94 -4.84 -4.96 -1.72
CA LEU A 94 -5.90 -4.08 -2.20
C LEU A 94 -6.67 -4.81 -3.31
N LEU A 95 -8.00 -4.78 -3.21
CA LEU A 95 -8.84 -5.44 -4.20
C LEU A 95 -8.88 -4.62 -5.49
N ILE A 96 -8.44 -5.23 -6.59
CA ILE A 96 -8.49 -4.65 -7.93
C ILE A 96 -9.60 -5.32 -8.74
N ASN A 97 -10.49 -4.53 -9.30
CA ASN A 97 -11.52 -5.03 -10.22
C ASN A 97 -10.87 -5.25 -11.59
N THR A 98 -10.52 -6.50 -11.90
CA THR A 98 -9.91 -6.88 -13.19
C THR A 98 -10.96 -7.25 -14.24
N GLY A 99 -10.73 -6.87 -15.49
CA GLY A 99 -11.64 -7.16 -16.62
C GLY A 99 -12.67 -6.05 -16.87
N THR A 100 -13.54 -6.23 -17.88
CA THR A 100 -14.63 -5.28 -18.19
C THR A 100 -15.73 -5.42 -17.14
N VAL A 101 -15.47 -4.93 -15.93
CA VAL A 101 -16.46 -4.87 -14.86
C VAL A 101 -17.30 -3.61 -15.08
N GLU A 102 -18.61 -3.78 -15.27
CA GLU A 102 -19.52 -2.65 -15.33
C GLU A 102 -19.38 -1.79 -14.07
N MET A 103 -19.34 -0.47 -14.24
CA MET A 103 -19.20 0.49 -13.15
C MET A 103 -20.25 0.27 -12.03
N ALA A 104 -21.36 -0.42 -12.27
CA ALA A 104 -22.38 -0.76 -11.27
C ALA A 104 -21.96 -1.87 -10.27
N ASN A 105 -21.04 -2.78 -10.63
CA ASN A 105 -20.73 -4.01 -9.88
C ASN A 105 -19.31 -4.03 -9.27
N LEU A 106 -18.68 -2.86 -9.12
CA LEU A 106 -17.36 -2.75 -8.52
C LEU A 106 -17.36 -3.19 -7.05
N SER A 107 -16.37 -3.98 -6.66
CA SER A 107 -16.12 -4.35 -5.26
C SER A 107 -15.17 -3.34 -4.62
N GLY A 108 -15.48 -2.91 -3.39
CA GLY A 108 -14.71 -1.88 -2.69
C GLY A 108 -13.25 -2.28 -2.48
N ILE A 109 -12.35 -1.30 -2.47
CA ILE A 109 -10.89 -1.50 -2.37
C ILE A 109 -10.44 -2.35 -1.17
N LEU A 110 -11.19 -2.30 -0.06
CA LEU A 110 -10.94 -3.08 1.16
C LEU A 110 -11.59 -4.47 1.15
N GLY A 111 -12.24 -4.89 0.07
CA GLY A 111 -13.03 -6.11 0.04
C GLY A 111 -12.25 -7.38 0.40
N ASP A 112 -10.98 -7.44 -0.03
CA ASP A 112 -10.08 -8.55 0.29
C ASP A 112 -9.58 -8.45 1.74
N ILE A 113 -9.05 -7.29 2.14
CA ILE A 113 -8.63 -6.99 3.52
C ILE A 113 -9.72 -7.29 4.56
N LEU A 114 -10.99 -7.01 4.24
CA LEU A 114 -12.13 -7.25 5.14
C LEU A 114 -12.60 -8.71 5.17
N THR A 115 -11.97 -9.59 4.40
CA THR A 115 -12.19 -11.04 4.44
C THR A 115 -11.31 -11.64 5.53
N ALA A 116 -11.90 -12.47 6.40
CA ALA A 116 -11.23 -12.97 7.59
C ALA A 116 -9.84 -13.58 7.29
N ASN A 117 -8.81 -12.98 7.91
CA ASN A 117 -7.38 -13.35 7.87
C ASN A 117 -6.55 -12.87 6.64
N ALA A 118 -7.14 -12.19 5.65
CA ALA A 118 -6.40 -11.66 4.48
C ALA A 118 -5.62 -10.37 4.76
N ASP A 119 -5.71 -9.85 5.98
CA ASP A 119 -5.17 -8.54 6.37
C ASP A 119 -3.69 -8.58 6.78
N GLU A 120 -3.18 -9.77 7.10
CA GLU A 120 -1.81 -9.96 7.58
C GLU A 120 -0.90 -10.48 6.48
N ARG A 121 0.16 -9.73 6.17
CA ARG A 121 1.20 -10.16 5.22
C ARG A 121 2.58 -10.09 5.83
N ASN A 122 3.52 -10.86 5.27
CA ASN A 122 4.93 -10.75 5.60
C ASN A 122 5.64 -10.04 4.45
N TYR A 123 6.62 -9.19 4.76
CA TYR A 123 7.41 -8.46 3.76
C TYR A 123 8.86 -8.88 3.85
N TYR A 124 9.56 -8.91 2.73
CA TYR A 124 10.98 -9.30 2.71
C TYR A 124 11.79 -8.32 1.89
N VAL A 125 12.94 -7.90 2.41
CA VAL A 125 13.94 -7.11 1.68
C VAL A 125 15.19 -7.96 1.53
N ARG A 126 15.45 -8.42 0.31
CA ARG A 126 16.68 -9.13 -0.03
C ARG A 126 17.77 -8.12 -0.38
N ILE A 127 18.92 -8.27 0.25
CA ILE A 127 20.12 -7.46 0.07
C ILE A 127 21.21 -8.36 -0.49
N VAL A 128 21.77 -7.97 -1.64
CA VAL A 128 22.83 -8.70 -2.36
C VAL A 128 24.20 -8.04 -2.08
N PRO A 129 25.31 -8.81 -2.07
CA PRO A 129 26.65 -8.27 -1.90
C PRO A 129 26.98 -7.08 -2.82
N GLU A 130 27.85 -6.19 -2.32
CA GLU A 130 28.35 -5.03 -3.06
C GLU A 130 28.99 -5.42 -4.40
N GLY A 131 28.55 -4.77 -5.48
CA GLY A 131 29.10 -4.98 -6.82
C GLY A 131 28.34 -6.01 -7.67
N THR A 132 27.31 -6.65 -7.13
CA THR A 132 26.40 -7.53 -7.87
C THR A 132 24.99 -6.95 -7.87
N ASP A 133 24.31 -7.04 -9.01
CA ASP A 133 22.91 -6.62 -9.11
C ASP A 133 21.99 -7.69 -8.50
N ALA A 134 20.95 -7.29 -7.77
CA ALA A 134 19.96 -8.22 -7.24
C ALA A 134 19.20 -8.92 -8.37
N VAL A 135 19.04 -8.25 -9.51
CA VAL A 135 18.44 -8.80 -10.72
C VAL A 135 19.36 -9.85 -11.35
N GLY A 136 18.85 -11.06 -11.54
CA GLY A 136 19.63 -12.15 -12.15
C GLY A 136 20.69 -12.76 -11.23
N HIS A 137 20.77 -12.34 -9.96
CA HIS A 137 21.56 -13.02 -8.93
C HIS A 137 20.83 -14.27 -8.44
N ASP A 138 20.88 -15.31 -9.27
CA ASP A 138 20.36 -16.64 -8.97
C ASP A 138 21.43 -17.46 -8.25
N THR A 139 21.50 -17.29 -6.95
CA THR A 139 22.13 -18.30 -6.10
C THR A 139 21.04 -19.26 -5.69
N GLY A 140 21.12 -20.49 -6.18
CA GLY A 140 20.14 -21.55 -5.92
C GLY A 140 19.68 -21.56 -4.45
N ALA A 141 18.39 -21.84 -4.28
CA ALA A 141 17.52 -21.67 -3.11
C ALA A 141 18.03 -22.01 -1.68
N THR A 142 19.24 -22.53 -1.50
CA THR A 142 19.66 -23.17 -0.25
C THR A 142 20.95 -22.66 0.39
N ASP A 143 21.92 -22.07 -0.31
CA ASP A 143 23.25 -21.82 0.30
C ASP A 143 24.03 -20.65 -0.31
N ASP A 144 23.57 -19.41 -0.11
CA ASP A 144 24.48 -18.25 -0.27
C ASP A 144 24.56 -17.48 1.04
N THR A 145 25.59 -17.82 1.83
CA THR A 145 25.97 -17.19 3.10
C THR A 145 26.33 -15.70 2.95
N ASN A 146 26.27 -15.15 1.73
CA ASN A 146 26.56 -13.75 1.44
C ASN A 146 25.31 -12.91 1.18
N ASN A 147 24.11 -13.49 1.14
CA ASN A 147 22.86 -12.74 0.99
C ASN A 147 22.27 -12.42 2.37
N VAL A 148 21.82 -11.18 2.56
CA VAL A 148 21.09 -10.78 3.77
C VAL A 148 19.64 -10.56 3.40
N THR A 149 18.71 -11.20 4.10
CA THR A 149 17.28 -10.97 3.93
C THR A 149 16.70 -10.37 5.20
N VAL A 150 16.06 -9.21 5.10
CA VAL A 150 15.28 -8.63 6.19
C VAL A 150 13.84 -9.08 6.03
N GLY A 151 13.33 -9.90 6.94
CA GLY A 151 11.94 -10.31 6.99
C GLY A 151 11.15 -9.50 8.01
N ILE A 152 10.06 -8.89 7.58
CA ILE A 152 9.11 -8.16 8.41
C ILE A 152 7.87 -9.04 8.55
N GLY A 153 7.56 -9.43 9.78
CA GLY A 153 6.51 -10.38 10.10
C GLY A 153 5.25 -9.72 10.63
N ASN A 154 4.09 -10.26 10.24
CA ASN A 154 2.76 -9.80 10.64
C ASN A 154 2.58 -8.30 10.38
N GLY A 155 2.81 -7.89 9.13
CA GLY A 155 2.56 -6.54 8.64
C GLY A 155 1.09 -6.31 8.31
N PHE A 156 0.58 -5.18 8.77
CA PHE A 156 -0.76 -4.65 8.50
C PHE A 156 -0.63 -3.35 7.71
N LEU A 157 -1.43 -3.20 6.67
CA LEU A 157 -1.49 -1.96 5.88
C LEU A 157 -2.09 -0.83 6.73
N SER A 158 -1.39 0.30 6.84
CA SER A 158 -1.81 1.46 7.65
C SER A 158 -2.32 2.61 6.78
N ASN A 159 -1.70 2.86 5.64
CA ASN A 159 -2.23 3.83 4.67
C ASN A 159 -1.79 3.48 3.24
N TYR A 160 -2.47 4.10 2.30
CA TYR A 160 -2.09 4.07 0.89
C TYR A 160 -2.33 5.44 0.26
N THR A 161 -1.37 5.89 -0.53
CA THR A 161 -1.47 7.10 -1.32
C THR A 161 -1.02 6.84 -2.75
N ILE A 162 -1.69 7.48 -3.71
CA ILE A 162 -1.27 7.53 -5.11
C ILE A 162 -1.40 8.95 -5.62
N GLU A 163 -0.30 9.49 -6.12
CA GLU A 163 -0.21 10.84 -6.65
C GLU A 163 0.36 10.84 -8.06
N GLY A 164 -0.04 11.82 -8.85
CA GLY A 164 0.47 12.04 -10.19
C GLY A 164 0.35 13.50 -10.58
N ALA A 165 1.38 14.02 -11.27
CA ALA A 165 1.44 15.40 -11.71
C ALA A 165 1.94 15.54 -13.15
N VAL A 166 1.53 16.60 -13.84
CA VAL A 166 2.03 16.96 -15.17
C VAL A 166 3.54 17.23 -15.08
N GLY A 167 4.30 16.42 -15.82
CA GLY A 167 5.77 16.47 -15.82
C GLY A 167 6.46 15.50 -14.85
N GLY A 168 5.71 14.77 -14.01
CA GLY A 168 6.23 13.74 -13.10
C GLY A 168 5.67 12.35 -13.39
N PHE A 169 6.37 11.30 -12.97
CA PHE A 169 5.82 9.95 -13.00
C PHE A 169 4.85 9.76 -11.83
N PRO A 170 3.67 9.16 -12.04
CA PRO A 170 2.78 8.80 -10.95
C PRO A 170 3.48 7.87 -9.95
N THR A 171 3.34 8.16 -8.66
CA THR A 171 3.96 7.43 -7.56
C THR A 171 2.91 6.99 -6.58
N ALA A 172 2.98 5.72 -6.18
CA ALA A 172 2.19 5.19 -5.08
C ALA A 172 3.09 4.91 -3.88
N SER A 173 2.56 5.11 -2.68
CA SER A 173 3.26 4.81 -1.45
C SER A 173 2.34 4.18 -0.42
N THR A 174 2.92 3.38 0.45
CA THR A 174 2.21 2.72 1.54
C THR A 174 3.08 2.62 2.77
N THR A 175 2.43 2.70 3.92
CA THR A 175 3.04 2.41 5.20
C THR A 175 2.39 1.16 5.79
N VAL A 176 3.24 0.29 6.33
CA VAL A 176 2.88 -0.98 6.93
C VAL A 176 3.40 -0.97 8.36
N GLU A 177 2.53 -1.36 9.30
CA GLU A 177 2.92 -1.62 10.68
C GLU A 177 3.02 -3.11 10.93
N ALA A 178 4.14 -3.55 11.46
CA ALA A 178 4.43 -4.95 11.71
C ALA A 178 4.73 -5.23 13.19
N LEU A 179 4.57 -6.50 13.57
CA LEU A 179 4.83 -6.95 14.94
C LEU A 179 6.26 -7.44 15.15
N ASN A 180 6.93 -7.85 14.08
CA ASN A 180 8.28 -8.41 14.16
C ASN A 180 9.15 -8.04 12.97
N ILE A 181 10.45 -8.00 13.20
CA ILE A 181 11.48 -7.90 12.17
C ILE A 181 12.60 -8.90 12.49
N GLU A 182 13.07 -9.61 11.48
CA GLU A 182 14.10 -10.62 11.58
C GLU A 182 15.10 -10.50 10.44
N PHE A 183 16.37 -10.74 10.73
CA PHE A 183 17.45 -10.68 9.75
C PHE A 183 17.95 -12.11 9.51
N PHE A 184 17.92 -12.53 8.26
CA PHE A 184 18.38 -13.83 7.80
C PHE A 184 19.66 -13.67 6.98
N ASP A 185 20.54 -14.65 7.07
CA ASP A 185 21.78 -14.79 6.29
C ASP A 185 21.60 -15.61 5.00
N LYS A 186 20.33 -15.81 4.60
CA LYS A 186 19.92 -16.67 3.49
C LYS A 186 18.60 -16.20 2.89
N ILE A 187 18.28 -16.74 1.72
CA ILE A 187 17.07 -16.42 0.94
C ILE A 187 15.88 -17.36 1.23
N SER A 188 16.10 -18.34 2.11
CA SER A 188 15.07 -19.26 2.58
C SER A 188 15.24 -19.49 4.06
N GLY A 189 14.15 -19.55 4.82
CA GLY A 189 14.27 -19.61 6.27
C GLY A 189 12.92 -19.75 6.92
N ASN A 190 12.90 -19.55 8.23
CA ASN A 190 11.66 -19.51 8.97
C ASN A 190 10.93 -18.21 8.67
N ALA A 191 9.64 -18.28 8.36
CA ALA A 191 8.86 -17.07 8.16
C ALA A 191 8.94 -16.20 9.43
N PRO A 192 9.16 -14.88 9.34
CA PRO A 192 9.44 -13.97 10.46
C PRO A 192 8.21 -13.70 11.35
N TRP A 193 7.20 -14.55 11.25
CA TRP A 193 5.95 -14.48 11.99
C TRP A 193 6.18 -14.62 13.50
N VAL A 194 5.34 -13.94 14.27
CA VAL A 194 5.22 -14.12 15.71
C VAL A 194 3.80 -14.53 16.07
N PHE A 195 3.66 -15.51 16.97
CA PHE A 195 2.35 -15.90 17.47
C PHE A 195 1.84 -14.82 18.42
N ALA A 196 0.74 -14.15 18.06
CA ALA A 196 0.11 -13.14 18.91
C ALA A 196 -0.43 -13.69 20.25
N SER A 197 -0.58 -15.02 20.40
CA SER A 197 -1.03 -15.66 21.65
C SER A 197 0.05 -15.71 22.73
N ASP A 198 1.29 -16.02 22.34
CA ASP A 198 2.37 -16.39 23.27
C ASP A 198 3.66 -15.59 23.03
N GLY A 199 3.72 -14.78 21.97
CA GLY A 199 4.89 -14.02 21.57
C GLY A 199 6.08 -14.87 21.13
N SER A 200 5.88 -16.17 20.92
CA SER A 200 6.89 -17.06 20.40
C SER A 200 7.14 -16.78 18.92
N LYS A 201 8.41 -16.82 18.52
CA LYS A 201 8.81 -16.77 17.12
C LYS A 201 8.35 -18.04 16.41
N SER A 202 8.16 -17.95 15.09
CA SER A 202 8.03 -19.13 14.24
C SER A 202 9.27 -20.00 14.33
N THR A 203 9.27 -20.97 15.24
CA THR A 203 10.23 -22.07 15.14
C THR A 203 9.81 -22.91 13.95
N GLY A 204 10.77 -23.46 13.19
CA GLY A 204 10.49 -24.39 12.08
C GLY A 204 9.85 -25.71 12.49
N GLN A 205 9.18 -25.73 13.63
CA GLN A 205 8.43 -26.82 14.19
C GLN A 205 7.10 -26.28 14.68
N ALA A 206 6.06 -27.02 14.33
CA ALA A 206 4.66 -26.63 14.47
C ALA A 206 4.28 -26.19 15.88
N ALA A 207 3.63 -25.03 15.98
CA ALA A 207 2.70 -24.78 17.07
C ALA A 207 1.29 -25.22 16.63
N ASN A 208 0.84 -26.35 17.20
CA ASN A 208 -0.54 -26.83 17.31
C ASN A 208 -1.15 -27.64 16.14
N ALA A 209 -0.32 -28.44 15.44
CA ALA A 209 -0.68 -29.74 14.84
C ALA A 209 0.63 -30.47 14.45
N GLU A 210 0.73 -31.79 14.63
CA GLU A 210 1.92 -32.59 14.28
C GLU A 210 2.50 -32.24 12.89
N GLY A 211 3.72 -31.67 12.85
CA GLY A 211 4.61 -31.76 11.68
C GLY A 211 4.68 -30.62 10.66
N ALA A 212 4.05 -29.46 10.83
CA ALA A 212 4.14 -28.36 9.85
C ALA A 212 5.33 -27.40 10.07
N THR A 213 6.20 -27.24 9.08
CA THR A 213 7.35 -26.33 9.05
C THR A 213 6.92 -24.96 8.48
N HIS A 214 7.15 -23.86 9.21
CA HIS A 214 6.88 -22.52 8.70
C HIS A 214 8.10 -21.97 7.97
N THR A 215 8.10 -22.02 6.64
CA THR A 215 9.27 -21.61 5.83
C THR A 215 8.89 -20.62 4.75
N PHE A 216 9.80 -19.69 4.46
CA PHE A 216 9.77 -18.85 3.26
C PHE A 216 10.90 -19.23 2.31
N GLN A 217 10.70 -18.99 1.02
CA GLN A 217 11.75 -19.04 0.00
C GLN A 217 11.53 -17.91 -1.00
N LEU A 218 12.52 -17.03 -1.14
CA LEU A 218 12.48 -15.96 -2.12
C LEU A 218 12.89 -16.46 -3.51
N GLY A 219 12.17 -16.00 -4.54
CA GLY A 219 12.56 -16.20 -5.92
C GLY A 219 13.80 -15.37 -6.31
N ALA A 220 14.36 -15.67 -7.48
CA ALA A 220 15.36 -14.79 -8.10
C ALA A 220 14.72 -13.44 -8.44
N ALA A 221 15.42 -12.34 -8.16
CA ALA A 221 14.91 -11.03 -8.54
C ALA A 221 14.99 -10.88 -10.07
N THR A 222 13.91 -10.39 -10.66
CA THR A 222 13.79 -10.19 -12.11
C THR A 222 13.86 -8.69 -12.45
N SER A 223 14.35 -8.38 -13.65
CA SER A 223 14.59 -6.99 -14.11
C SER A 223 13.30 -6.20 -14.33
N SER A 224 12.19 -6.87 -14.59
CA SER A 224 10.93 -6.24 -14.98
C SER A 224 9.71 -6.73 -14.20
N GLY A 225 9.84 -7.79 -13.38
CA GLY A 225 8.66 -8.46 -12.83
C GLY A 225 7.68 -8.84 -13.94
N LEU A 226 8.11 -9.48 -15.03
CA LEU A 226 7.26 -10.14 -16.05
C LEU A 226 5.89 -9.47 -16.36
N SER A 227 5.78 -8.15 -16.55
CA SER A 227 4.57 -7.58 -17.15
C SER A 227 4.69 -7.68 -18.66
N THR A 228 3.80 -8.45 -19.28
CA THR A 228 3.56 -8.46 -20.72
C THR A 228 3.04 -7.11 -21.24
N SER A 229 2.57 -6.24 -20.35
CA SER A 229 2.19 -4.86 -20.64
C SER A 229 3.43 -3.95 -20.63
N ALA A 230 3.74 -3.38 -21.80
CA ALA A 230 5.01 -2.74 -22.17
C ALA A 230 5.27 -1.35 -21.58
N VAL A 231 4.53 -0.91 -20.55
CA VAL A 231 4.62 0.46 -20.05
C VAL A 231 5.47 0.52 -18.79
N SER A 232 6.58 1.27 -18.87
CA SER A 232 7.60 1.43 -17.83
C SER A 232 7.23 2.43 -16.72
N ALA A 233 6.34 3.36 -17.04
CA ALA A 233 5.63 4.24 -16.13
C ALA A 233 4.55 4.95 -16.93
N ILE A 234 3.43 5.30 -16.29
CA ILE A 234 2.43 6.11 -16.97
C ILE A 234 2.99 7.51 -17.19
N LYS A 235 2.88 7.99 -18.42
CA LYS A 235 3.29 9.35 -18.77
C LYS A 235 2.20 10.33 -18.36
N PRO A 236 2.56 11.56 -17.96
CA PRO A 236 1.57 12.55 -17.54
C PRO A 236 0.50 12.86 -18.59
N GLY A 237 0.85 12.79 -19.89
CA GLY A 237 -0.09 13.03 -20.99
C GLY A 237 -1.13 11.93 -21.22
N ASN A 238 -1.14 10.87 -20.42
CA ASN A 238 -2.10 9.77 -20.53
C ASN A 238 -3.03 9.66 -19.30
N ILE A 239 -3.01 10.67 -18.43
CA ILE A 239 -3.93 10.76 -17.29
C ILE A 239 -5.15 11.55 -17.75
N THR A 240 -6.32 10.94 -17.73
CA THR A 240 -7.59 11.61 -18.00
C THR A 240 -8.47 11.51 -16.77
N LEU A 241 -8.83 12.65 -16.19
CA LEU A 241 -9.76 12.69 -15.06
C LEU A 241 -11.12 13.12 -15.58
N THR A 242 -12.12 12.28 -15.34
CA THR A 242 -13.51 12.64 -15.55
C THR A 242 -14.07 13.11 -14.21
N LEU A 243 -14.23 14.43 -14.11
CA LEU A 243 -14.90 15.08 -12.98
C LEU A 243 -16.43 15.09 -13.22
N PRO A 244 -17.23 15.08 -12.15
CA PRO A 244 -18.67 15.25 -12.25
C PRO A 244 -19.05 16.63 -12.82
N SER A 245 -20.19 16.71 -13.49
CA SER A 245 -20.69 17.95 -14.07
C SER A 245 -21.20 18.94 -13.02
N GLY A 246 -20.72 20.19 -13.08
CA GLY A 246 -21.49 21.37 -12.68
C GLY A 246 -21.73 21.63 -11.19
N GLN A 247 -20.72 21.43 -10.32
CA GLN A 247 -20.81 21.86 -8.92
C GLN A 247 -19.72 22.90 -8.62
N GLY A 248 -20.13 24.13 -8.35
CA GLY A 248 -19.23 25.25 -8.03
C GLY A 248 -19.03 26.24 -9.16
N GLY A 249 -17.92 26.98 -9.11
CA GLY A 249 -17.66 28.09 -10.04
C GLY A 249 -16.91 27.70 -11.32
N ALA A 250 -16.26 26.52 -11.37
CA ALA A 250 -15.45 26.10 -12.52
C ALA A 250 -16.18 25.06 -13.38
N ASP A 251 -15.97 25.08 -14.70
CA ASP A 251 -16.46 24.00 -15.56
C ASP A 251 -15.62 22.73 -15.40
N LEU A 252 -16.21 21.71 -14.76
CA LEU A 252 -15.55 20.46 -14.44
C LEU A 252 -15.73 19.41 -15.54
N SER A 253 -16.61 19.60 -16.53
CA SER A 253 -16.95 18.55 -17.52
C SER A 253 -17.19 19.09 -18.93
N GLY A 254 -16.49 18.57 -19.94
CA GLY A 254 -16.77 18.86 -21.35
C GLY A 254 -15.60 19.52 -22.12
N GLU A 255 -15.93 20.20 -23.22
CA GLU A 255 -14.96 20.83 -24.14
C GLU A 255 -14.25 22.06 -23.53
N GLY A 256 -14.81 22.62 -22.44
CA GLY A 256 -14.21 23.67 -21.61
C GLY A 256 -13.56 23.16 -20.31
N SER A 257 -13.30 21.86 -20.19
CA SER A 257 -12.82 21.22 -18.96
C SER A 257 -11.52 21.82 -18.41
N VAL A 258 -11.45 21.89 -17.07
CA VAL A 258 -10.26 22.33 -16.33
C VAL A 258 -9.04 21.48 -16.70
N ALA A 259 -7.91 22.14 -17.02
CA ALA A 259 -6.68 21.43 -17.36
C ALA A 259 -5.96 20.98 -16.09
N ILE A 260 -6.17 19.72 -15.72
CA ILE A 260 -5.65 19.14 -14.48
C ILE A 260 -4.14 19.01 -14.52
N GLN A 261 -3.50 19.50 -13.45
CA GLN A 261 -2.06 19.52 -13.29
C GLN A 261 -1.57 18.45 -12.32
N SER A 262 -2.35 18.11 -11.30
CA SER A 262 -2.01 17.06 -10.34
C SER A 262 -3.23 16.46 -9.69
N PHE A 263 -3.11 15.20 -9.29
CA PHE A 263 -4.07 14.53 -8.42
C PHE A 263 -3.33 13.78 -7.32
N ASN A 264 -3.98 13.66 -6.16
CA ASN A 264 -3.56 12.81 -5.06
C ASN A 264 -4.80 12.09 -4.50
N CYS A 265 -4.73 10.77 -4.39
CA CYS A 265 -5.74 9.94 -3.76
C CYS A 265 -5.11 9.23 -2.56
N SER A 266 -5.71 9.37 -1.38
CA SER A 266 -5.21 8.77 -0.14
C SER A 266 -6.32 8.21 0.73
N PHE A 267 -6.00 7.15 1.48
CA PHE A 267 -6.84 6.68 2.58
C PHE A 267 -5.99 6.11 3.70
N ASP A 268 -6.44 6.33 4.93
CA ASP A 268 -5.81 5.85 6.15
C ASP A 268 -6.66 4.74 6.77
N LEU A 269 -6.05 3.59 7.06
CA LEU A 269 -6.67 2.49 7.78
C LEU A 269 -6.26 2.57 9.25
N ALA A 270 -7.02 3.34 10.02
CA ALA A 270 -6.87 3.32 11.47
C ALA A 270 -7.22 1.92 12.01
N ARG A 271 -6.38 1.41 12.91
CA ARG A 271 -6.55 0.10 13.55
C ARG A 271 -6.37 0.24 15.05
N GLU A 272 -7.18 -0.50 15.78
CA GLU A 272 -7.06 -0.58 17.24
C GLU A 272 -6.50 -1.96 17.65
N PRO A 273 -5.44 -2.00 18.48
CA PRO A 273 -4.91 -3.24 18.99
C PRO A 273 -5.85 -3.82 20.08
N LEU A 274 -6.36 -5.03 19.84
CA LEU A 274 -7.07 -5.80 20.85
C LEU A 274 -6.08 -6.56 21.73
N ASN A 275 -5.87 -6.06 22.94
CA ASN A 275 -4.98 -6.66 23.92
C ASN A 275 -5.71 -7.69 24.78
N LYS A 276 -5.08 -8.85 24.99
CA LYS A 276 -5.55 -9.87 25.94
C LYS A 276 -4.57 -9.97 27.11
N LEU A 277 -5.11 -9.99 28.33
CA LEU A 277 -4.32 -10.19 29.54
C LEU A 277 -3.55 -11.52 29.42
N GLY A 278 -2.22 -11.44 29.48
CA GLY A 278 -1.31 -12.59 29.36
C GLY A 278 -0.51 -12.67 28.05
N SER A 279 -0.88 -11.91 27.01
CA SER A 279 -0.04 -11.76 25.81
C SER A 279 0.69 -10.42 25.79
N ARG A 280 1.92 -10.43 25.30
CA ARG A 280 2.74 -9.23 25.05
C ARG A 280 2.44 -8.59 23.69
N PHE A 281 1.71 -9.28 22.81
CA PHE A 281 1.31 -8.80 21.50
C PHE A 281 -0.20 -8.62 21.44
N ALA A 282 -0.66 -7.63 20.66
CA ALA A 282 -2.08 -7.48 20.35
C ALA A 282 -2.57 -8.75 19.65
N PHE A 283 -3.62 -9.37 20.17
CA PHE A 283 -4.17 -10.62 19.66
C PHE A 283 -4.75 -10.45 18.26
N ALA A 284 -5.34 -9.29 17.99
CA ALA A 284 -5.83 -8.87 16.69
C ALA A 284 -5.73 -7.34 16.59
N ARG A 285 -5.55 -6.83 15.38
CA ARG A 285 -5.68 -5.41 15.06
C ARG A 285 -6.84 -5.25 14.11
N GLU A 286 -7.98 -4.82 14.62
CA GLU A 286 -9.18 -4.64 13.80
C GLU A 286 -9.20 -3.23 13.21
N ILE A 287 -9.61 -3.13 11.94
CA ILE A 287 -9.81 -1.85 11.27
C ILE A 287 -11.00 -1.13 11.92
N THR A 288 -10.79 0.11 12.33
CA THR A 288 -11.85 0.95 12.88
C THR A 288 -12.55 1.70 11.76
N PHE A 289 -13.87 1.56 11.68
CA PHE A 289 -14.72 2.33 10.77
C PHE A 289 -15.24 3.61 11.46
N PRO A 290 -15.47 4.71 10.72
CA PRO A 290 -15.42 4.86 9.27
C PRO A 290 -14.01 5.14 8.72
N VAL A 291 -13.68 4.53 7.57
CA VAL A 291 -12.49 4.87 6.78
C VAL A 291 -12.91 5.90 5.72
N THR A 292 -12.22 7.04 5.67
CA THR A 292 -12.47 8.09 4.67
C THR A 292 -11.35 8.09 3.64
N ALA A 293 -11.70 8.01 2.37
CA ALA A 293 -10.79 8.25 1.26
C ALA A 293 -10.94 9.69 0.78
N THR A 294 -9.82 10.33 0.45
CA THR A 294 -9.77 11.71 -0.04
C THR A 294 -9.11 11.77 -1.40
N VAL A 295 -9.66 12.55 -2.32
CA VAL A 295 -9.03 12.90 -3.59
C VAL A 295 -8.88 14.42 -3.67
N SER A 296 -7.65 14.86 -3.84
CA SER A 296 -7.28 16.26 -4.10
C SER A 296 -6.83 16.40 -5.55
N CYS A 297 -7.29 17.44 -6.22
CA CYS A 297 -6.92 17.74 -7.60
C CYS A 297 -6.60 19.22 -7.76
N ASP A 298 -5.47 19.53 -8.39
CA ASP A 298 -5.12 20.89 -8.81
C ASP A 298 -5.26 21.02 -10.32
N ALA A 299 -5.88 22.11 -10.76
CA ALA A 299 -6.18 22.29 -12.16
C ALA A 299 -6.20 23.78 -12.57
N LEU A 300 -5.93 24.07 -13.84
CA LEU A 300 -5.98 25.41 -14.42
C LEU A 300 -7.38 25.72 -14.93
N VAL A 301 -7.98 26.80 -14.42
CA VAL A 301 -9.32 27.23 -14.79
C VAL A 301 -9.31 27.79 -16.21
N SER A 302 -10.00 27.10 -17.10
CA SER A 302 -10.30 27.52 -18.47
C SER A 302 -11.52 28.44 -18.50
N GLU A 303 -12.63 27.99 -17.93
CA GLU A 303 -13.92 28.69 -17.93
C GLU A 303 -14.64 28.58 -16.58
N PHE A 304 -15.45 29.61 -16.28
CA PHE A 304 -16.33 29.63 -15.12
C PHE A 304 -17.74 29.21 -15.53
N VAL A 305 -18.36 28.40 -14.69
CA VAL A 305 -19.76 27.98 -14.81
C VAL A 305 -20.58 28.64 -13.70
N THR A 306 -21.86 28.85 -13.99
CA THR A 306 -22.82 29.31 -12.99
C THR A 306 -23.06 28.22 -11.95
N GLY A 307 -22.64 28.45 -10.71
CA GLY A 307 -22.97 27.62 -9.56
C GLY A 307 -23.02 28.45 -8.29
N SER A 308 -23.95 28.14 -7.40
CA SER A 308 -24.11 28.80 -6.10
C SER A 308 -23.67 27.86 -5.00
N LEU A 309 -22.87 28.35 -4.05
CA LEU A 309 -22.55 27.59 -2.83
C LEU A 309 -23.83 27.24 -2.04
N ALA A 310 -24.87 28.08 -2.10
CA ALA A 310 -26.15 27.77 -1.46
C ALA A 310 -26.80 26.53 -2.07
N ASP A 311 -26.71 26.36 -3.39
CA ASP A 311 -27.25 25.18 -4.07
C ASP A 311 -26.42 23.92 -3.76
N ILE A 312 -25.12 24.04 -3.54
CA ILE A 312 -24.25 22.91 -3.09
C ILE A 312 -24.59 22.49 -1.66
N ILE A 313 -24.88 23.47 -0.78
CA ILE A 313 -25.26 23.22 0.62
C ILE A 313 -26.66 22.58 0.66
N ASP A 314 -27.60 23.07 -0.14
CA ASP A 314 -28.99 22.62 -0.15
C ASP A 314 -29.16 21.30 -0.92
N ASN A 315 -28.49 21.13 -2.06
CA ASN A 315 -28.41 19.91 -2.85
C ASN A 315 -27.04 19.25 -2.64
N ASN A 316 -26.87 18.63 -1.48
CA ASN A 316 -25.73 17.78 -1.15
C ASN A 316 -25.77 16.47 -1.98
N GLU A 317 -25.56 16.58 -3.28
CA GLU A 317 -25.61 15.47 -4.25
C GLU A 317 -24.40 14.55 -4.16
N ASP A 318 -24.64 13.25 -4.31
CA ASP A 318 -23.62 12.21 -4.35
C ASP A 318 -22.91 12.24 -5.73
N GLN A 319 -21.60 12.47 -5.76
CA GLN A 319 -20.84 12.54 -7.01
C GLN A 319 -20.02 11.28 -7.29
N GLN A 320 -19.74 11.04 -8.57
CA GLN A 320 -18.80 10.01 -9.01
C GLN A 320 -17.60 10.67 -9.69
N LEU A 321 -16.42 10.38 -9.17
CA LEU A 321 -15.13 10.81 -9.68
C LEU A 321 -14.41 9.62 -10.31
N VAL A 322 -13.90 9.79 -11.53
CA VAL A 322 -13.16 8.72 -12.22
C VAL A 322 -11.84 9.26 -12.74
N VAL A 323 -10.73 8.89 -12.09
CA VAL A 323 -9.38 9.11 -12.60
C VAL A 323 -9.03 7.92 -13.49
N ARG A 324 -8.77 8.15 -14.77
CA ARG A 324 -8.24 7.13 -15.70
C ARG A 324 -6.79 7.43 -16.01
N LEU A 325 -6.00 6.38 -16.07
CA LEU A 325 -4.63 6.41 -16.50
C LEU A 325 -4.46 5.40 -17.63
N ASP A 326 -4.26 5.93 -18.84
CA ASP A 326 -4.06 5.16 -20.06
C ASP A 326 -2.56 4.91 -20.29
N SER A 327 -2.24 3.85 -21.03
CA SER A 327 -0.85 3.44 -21.29
C SER A 327 -0.30 3.97 -22.63
N ASP A 328 -1.18 4.09 -23.63
CA ASP A 328 -0.81 4.36 -25.02
C ASP A 328 -1.41 5.68 -25.56
N GLY A 329 -2.07 6.48 -24.71
CA GLY A 329 -2.76 7.70 -25.14
C GLY A 329 -3.93 7.46 -26.10
N VAL A 330 -4.35 6.21 -26.26
CA VAL A 330 -5.56 5.79 -26.96
C VAL A 330 -6.58 5.36 -25.92
N ALA A 331 -7.66 6.12 -25.79
CA ALA A 331 -8.68 6.05 -24.74
C ALA A 331 -9.54 4.74 -24.73
N SER A 332 -9.09 3.65 -25.36
CA SER A 332 -9.92 2.45 -25.57
C SER A 332 -9.59 1.27 -24.67
N THR A 333 -8.49 1.32 -23.90
CA THR A 333 -8.09 0.25 -22.99
C THR A 333 -7.68 0.85 -21.65
N GLU A 334 -8.61 0.80 -20.69
CA GLU A 334 -8.40 1.27 -19.32
C GLU A 334 -7.25 0.47 -18.67
N HIS A 335 -6.06 1.07 -18.58
CA HIS A 335 -4.92 0.41 -17.95
C HIS A 335 -4.99 0.50 -16.43
N MET A 336 -5.31 1.68 -15.90
CA MET A 336 -5.64 1.87 -14.49
C MET A 336 -6.76 2.91 -14.35
N ALA A 337 -7.69 2.68 -13.44
CA ALA A 337 -8.73 3.62 -13.08
C ALA A 337 -8.97 3.62 -11.57
N ILE A 338 -9.04 4.83 -11.02
CA ILE A 338 -9.46 5.09 -9.63
C ILE A 338 -10.86 5.68 -9.72
N ILE A 339 -11.82 4.99 -9.13
CA ILE A 339 -13.23 5.37 -9.18
C ILE A 339 -13.67 5.62 -7.75
N MET A 340 -14.09 6.85 -7.45
CA MET A 340 -14.69 7.21 -6.17
C MET A 340 -16.17 7.49 -6.39
N LYS A 341 -17.05 6.78 -5.66
CA LYS A 341 -18.51 6.96 -5.74
C LYS A 341 -19.04 7.56 -4.45
N LYS A 342 -20.10 8.37 -4.59
CA LYS A 342 -20.67 9.18 -3.51
C LYS A 342 -19.64 10.06 -2.84
N ALA A 343 -18.73 10.59 -3.65
CA ALA A 343 -17.81 11.63 -3.23
C ALA A 343 -18.59 12.90 -2.99
N LYS A 344 -18.26 13.61 -1.91
CA LYS A 344 -18.76 14.94 -1.63
C LYS A 344 -17.64 15.94 -1.85
N LEU A 345 -17.99 17.08 -2.41
CA LEU A 345 -17.07 18.18 -2.60
C LEU A 345 -16.91 18.91 -1.26
N ASP A 346 -15.72 18.86 -0.69
CA ASP A 346 -15.44 19.48 0.61
C ASP A 346 -14.98 20.93 0.47
N SER A 347 -14.18 21.21 -0.57
CA SER A 347 -13.68 22.56 -0.79
C SER A 347 -13.29 22.82 -2.25
N GLN A 348 -13.47 24.06 -2.69
CA GLN A 348 -12.90 24.61 -3.92
C GLN A 348 -12.15 25.89 -3.59
N THR A 349 -10.84 25.90 -3.85
CA THR A 349 -10.01 27.08 -3.62
C THR A 349 -9.53 27.63 -4.95
N PHE A 350 -9.86 28.88 -5.23
CA PHE A 350 -9.38 29.59 -6.41
C PHE A 350 -8.18 30.45 -6.04
N SER A 351 -7.12 30.39 -6.84
CA SER A 351 -5.93 31.23 -6.67
C SER A 351 -5.61 31.94 -7.98
N GLN A 352 -5.35 33.24 -7.91
CA GLN A 352 -4.96 34.07 -9.05
C GLN A 352 -3.95 35.13 -8.61
N GLY A 353 -2.83 35.22 -9.33
CA GLY A 353 -1.84 36.29 -9.24
C GLY A 353 -2.00 37.31 -10.38
N ILE A 354 -1.43 38.51 -10.22
CA ILE A 354 -1.36 39.47 -11.33
C ILE A 354 -0.35 38.96 -12.36
N GLY A 355 -0.84 38.55 -13.54
CA GLY A 355 -0.01 38.06 -14.64
C GLY A 355 0.05 36.54 -14.77
N ASP A 356 -0.59 35.79 -13.87
CA ASP A 356 -0.61 34.32 -13.87
C ASP A 356 -1.99 33.76 -14.25
N ASN A 357 -2.00 32.52 -14.74
CA ASN A 357 -3.24 31.77 -14.98
C ASN A 357 -3.93 31.43 -13.66
N GLN A 358 -5.27 31.43 -13.66
CA GLN A 358 -6.04 31.07 -12.48
C GLN A 358 -6.04 29.56 -12.26
N THR A 359 -5.78 29.14 -11.02
CA THR A 359 -5.82 27.73 -10.60
C THR A 359 -7.00 27.49 -9.66
N VAL A 360 -7.48 26.24 -9.66
CA VAL A 360 -8.46 25.73 -8.72
C VAL A 360 -7.93 24.45 -8.08
N THR A 361 -8.00 24.39 -6.75
CA THR A 361 -7.78 23.17 -5.96
C THR A 361 -9.12 22.64 -5.50
N LEU A 362 -9.40 21.38 -5.83
CA LEU A 362 -10.66 20.70 -5.57
C LEU A 362 -10.40 19.51 -4.65
N ASN A 363 -11.11 19.46 -3.52
CA ASN A 363 -11.01 18.35 -2.57
C ASN A 363 -12.34 17.62 -2.47
N TRP A 364 -12.29 16.31 -2.61
CA TRP A 364 -13.41 15.41 -2.40
C TRP A 364 -13.11 14.37 -1.34
N SER A 365 -14.14 13.98 -0.58
CA SER A 365 -14.08 12.84 0.33
C SER A 365 -15.24 11.87 0.11
N ALA A 366 -14.96 10.59 0.31
CA ALA A 366 -15.95 9.53 0.34
C ALA A 366 -15.63 8.54 1.46
N GLN A 367 -16.66 8.04 2.13
CA GLN A 367 -16.48 6.96 3.11
C GLN A 367 -16.38 5.61 2.39
N ILE A 368 -15.40 4.81 2.78
CA ILE A 368 -15.26 3.44 2.30
C ILE A 368 -16.26 2.56 3.04
N GLY A 369 -17.19 1.97 2.28
CA GLY A 369 -18.23 1.08 2.80
C GLY A 369 -17.74 -0.34 3.10
N SER A 370 -18.65 -1.18 3.59
CA SER A 370 -18.40 -2.61 3.80
C SER A 370 -18.16 -3.35 2.48
N LYS A 371 -17.58 -4.55 2.54
CA LYS A 371 -17.21 -5.38 1.38
C LYS A 371 -18.32 -5.62 0.34
N THR A 372 -19.60 -5.52 0.72
CA THR A 372 -20.75 -5.75 -0.17
C THR A 372 -21.35 -4.47 -0.75
N GLN A 373 -20.84 -3.29 -0.38
CA GLN A 373 -21.37 -2.02 -0.86
C GLN A 373 -20.65 -1.59 -2.13
N SER A 374 -21.20 -1.96 -3.29
CA SER A 374 -20.68 -1.58 -4.61
C SER A 374 -20.98 -0.12 -5.01
N GLY A 375 -21.82 0.56 -4.23
CA GLY A 375 -22.32 1.90 -4.53
C GLY A 375 -21.64 3.05 -3.78
N ILE A 376 -20.73 2.79 -2.83
CA ILE A 376 -20.16 3.81 -1.94
C ILE A 376 -18.67 3.52 -1.70
N GLY A 377 -17.81 4.52 -1.87
CA GLY A 377 -16.40 4.45 -1.49
C GLY A 377 -15.43 4.48 -2.67
N LEU A 378 -14.23 3.96 -2.43
CA LEU A 378 -13.11 3.94 -3.37
C LEU A 378 -12.99 2.56 -4.03
N PHE A 379 -12.83 2.57 -5.36
CA PHE A 379 -12.72 1.39 -6.20
C PHE A 379 -11.52 1.52 -7.12
N LEU A 380 -10.71 0.47 -7.23
CA LEU A 380 -9.62 0.35 -8.19
C LEU A 380 -10.04 -0.61 -9.30
N SER A 381 -9.78 -0.24 -10.55
CA SER A 381 -10.10 -1.05 -11.73
C SER A 381 -8.96 -0.97 -12.74
N GLY A 382 -8.68 -2.04 -13.46
CA GLY A 382 -7.64 -2.07 -14.50
C GLY A 382 -6.90 -3.39 -14.58
N ASP A 383 -5.75 -3.37 -15.26
CA ASP A 383 -4.88 -4.53 -15.40
C ASP A 383 -3.96 -4.67 -14.17
N SER A 384 -3.86 -5.89 -13.64
CA SER A 384 -3.03 -6.23 -12.47
C SER A 384 -1.92 -7.23 -12.79
N VAL A 385 -1.70 -7.60 -14.06
CA VAL A 385 -0.69 -8.60 -14.48
C VAL A 385 0.71 -7.99 -14.68
#